data_AF-A0A9X7AW46-F1
#
_entry.id   AF-A0A9X7AW46-F1
#
_cell.length_a   1.000
_cell.length_b   1.000
_cell.length_c   1.000
_cell.angle_alpha   90.00
_cell.angle_beta   90.00
_cell.angle_gamma   90.00
#
_symmetry.space_group_name_H-M   'P 1'
#
loop_
_entity.id
_entity.type
_entity.pdbx_description
1 polymer ?
#
loop_
_entity_poly.entity_id
_entity_poly.type
_entity_poly.pdbx_seq_one_letter_code
_entity_poly.pdbx_strand_id
1 'polypeptide(L)'
;RLSSYENSNRKEEILHFQSVLAEFKITFSELAKESPKHRDTREHLIEIVKIIIKEEEMMEELFRKKKLPLKHIEPRVRVSRKTLERHRKYIIAMCIIFANNYTYILDYIRGEKHDE
;
A
#
# COMPACT_ATOMS: atom_id res chain seq x y z
N ARG A 1 -1.49 21.84 23.52
CA ARG A 1 -1.85 20.48 24.00
C ARG A 1 -2.31 19.53 22.88
N LEU A 2 -2.72 20.01 21.70
CA LEU A 2 -2.99 19.15 20.53
C LEU A 2 -1.74 18.44 19.97
N SER A 3 -0.61 19.16 19.93
CA SER A 3 0.66 18.68 19.33
C SER A 3 1.18 17.33 19.87
N SER A 4 0.92 16.94 21.13
CA SER A 4 1.41 15.64 21.62
C SER A 4 0.57 14.45 21.17
N TYR A 5 -0.75 14.64 20.95
CA TYR A 5 -1.65 13.56 20.55
C TYR A 5 -1.52 13.23 19.06
N GLU A 6 -1.40 14.25 18.21
CA GLU A 6 -1.21 14.08 16.76
C GLU A 6 0.12 13.36 16.47
N ASN A 7 1.19 13.73 17.19
CA ASN A 7 2.48 13.06 17.08
C ASN A 7 2.44 11.59 17.56
N SER A 8 1.63 11.27 18.58
CA SER A 8 1.44 9.90 19.02
C SER A 8 0.66 9.06 18.00
N ASN A 9 -0.44 9.59 17.46
CA ASN A 9 -1.26 8.89 16.46
C ASN A 9 -0.46 8.58 15.19
N ARG A 10 0.34 9.55 14.72
CA ARG A 10 1.21 9.36 13.55
C ARG A 10 2.27 8.28 13.79
N LYS A 11 2.86 8.23 14.99
CA LYS A 11 3.82 7.17 15.36
C LYS A 11 3.15 5.81 15.42
N GLU A 12 1.95 5.71 16.00
CA GLU A 12 1.21 4.46 16.08
C GLU A 12 0.86 3.91 14.69
N GLU A 13 0.40 4.76 13.76
CA GLU A 13 0.15 4.35 12.37
C GLU A 13 1.41 3.82 11.69
N ILE A 14 2.55 4.52 11.84
CA ILE A 14 3.82 4.10 11.25
C ILE A 14 4.28 2.76 11.84
N LEU A 15 4.19 2.59 13.16
CA LEU A 15 4.57 1.35 13.84
C LEU A 15 3.67 0.18 13.42
N HIS A 16 2.36 0.41 13.35
CA HIS A 16 1.40 -0.59 12.90
C HIS A 16 1.65 -0.96 11.44
N PHE A 17 1.81 0.03 10.55
CA PHE A 17 2.15 -0.21 9.16
C PHE A 17 3.47 -0.96 8.99
N GLN A 18 4.50 -0.62 9.78
CA GLN A 18 5.77 -1.33 9.78
C GLN A 18 5.61 -2.78 10.21
N SER A 19 4.82 -3.05 11.25
CA SER A 19 4.53 -4.40 11.74
C SER A 19 3.85 -5.22 10.65
N VAL A 20 2.80 -4.68 10.03
CA VAL A 20 2.09 -5.36 8.95
C VAL A 20 3.03 -5.57 7.75
N LEU A 21 3.80 -4.57 7.31
CA LEU A 21 4.77 -4.74 6.23
C LEU A 21 5.82 -5.84 6.52
N ALA A 22 6.27 -5.95 7.78
CA ALA A 22 7.21 -6.98 8.20
C ALA A 22 6.61 -8.39 8.03
N GLU A 23 5.30 -8.55 8.24
CA GLU A 23 4.60 -9.81 7.96
C GLU A 23 4.68 -10.21 6.48
N PHE A 24 4.67 -9.23 5.58
CA PHE A 24 4.85 -9.44 4.14
C PHE A 24 6.32 -9.49 3.71
N LYS A 25 7.27 -9.41 4.65
CA LYS A 25 8.73 -9.32 4.41
C LYS A 25 9.09 -8.15 3.49
N ILE A 26 8.42 -7.02 3.68
CA ILE A 26 8.66 -5.78 2.94
C ILE A 26 9.24 -4.76 3.92
N THR A 27 10.35 -4.12 3.51
CA THR A 27 10.91 -2.99 4.26
C THR A 27 10.54 -1.65 3.61
N PHE A 28 10.54 -0.56 4.39
CA PHE A 28 10.31 0.79 3.86
C PHE A 28 11.30 1.16 2.75
N SER A 29 12.56 0.74 2.88
CA SER A 29 13.59 1.00 1.86
C SER A 29 13.27 0.29 0.54
N GLU A 30 12.79 -0.94 0.59
CA GLU A 30 12.32 -1.64 -0.61
C GLU A 30 11.08 -1.00 -1.19
N LEU A 31 10.10 -0.62 -0.37
CA LEU A 31 8.91 0.08 -0.83
C LEU A 31 9.25 1.38 -1.57
N ALA A 32 10.18 2.17 -1.02
CA ALA A 32 10.64 3.41 -1.65
C ALA A 32 11.34 3.14 -2.99
N LYS A 33 12.10 2.04 -3.11
CA LYS A 33 12.76 1.62 -4.36
C LYS A 33 11.78 1.12 -5.41
N GLU A 34 10.76 0.37 -5.00
CA GLU A 34 9.73 -0.19 -5.90
C GLU A 34 8.64 0.83 -6.27
N SER A 35 8.67 2.01 -5.64
CA SER A 35 7.73 3.08 -5.92
C SER A 35 7.88 3.59 -7.36
N PRO A 36 6.81 3.58 -8.17
CA PRO A 36 6.87 4.09 -9.54
C PRO A 36 7.15 5.60 -9.53
N LYS A 37 8.19 5.97 -10.29
CA LYS A 37 8.56 7.37 -10.52
C LYS A 37 7.61 8.07 -11.51
N HIS A 38 7.05 7.32 -12.45
CA HIS A 38 6.13 7.83 -13.47
C HIS A 38 4.70 7.85 -12.95
N ARG A 39 3.99 8.96 -13.23
CA ARG A 39 2.60 9.16 -12.79
C ARG A 39 1.65 8.13 -13.41
N ASP A 40 1.80 7.83 -14.70
CA ASP A 40 0.94 6.87 -15.40
C ASP A 40 1.02 5.46 -14.78
N THR A 41 2.23 5.02 -14.44
CA THR A 41 2.42 3.74 -13.75
C THR A 41 1.77 3.76 -12.37
N ARG A 42 1.91 4.86 -11.63
CA ARG A 42 1.29 5.01 -10.32
C ARG A 42 -0.23 4.94 -10.39
N GLU A 43 -0.84 5.63 -11.35
CA GLU A 43 -2.29 5.63 -11.56
C GLU A 43 -2.80 4.21 -11.84
N HIS A 44 -2.15 3.48 -12.76
CA HIS A 44 -2.48 2.08 -13.02
C HIS A 44 -2.34 1.20 -11.77
N LEU A 45 -1.26 1.35 -10.99
CA LEU A 45 -1.08 0.57 -9.76
C LEU A 45 -2.15 0.88 -8.71
N ILE A 46 -2.53 2.16 -8.56
CA ILE A 46 -3.61 2.56 -7.65
C ILE A 46 -4.96 2.01 -8.09
N GLU A 47 -5.25 1.96 -9.38
CA GLU A 47 -6.47 1.33 -9.91
C GLU A 47 -6.54 -0.15 -9.53
N ILE A 48 -5.43 -0.88 -9.66
CA ILE A 48 -5.31 -2.27 -9.27
C ILE A 48 -5.56 -2.44 -7.76
N VAL A 49 -4.97 -1.57 -6.95
CA VAL A 49 -5.19 -1.55 -5.49
C VAL A 49 -6.66 -1.34 -5.17
N LYS A 50 -7.34 -0.40 -5.84
CA LYS A 50 -8.77 -0.15 -5.66
C LYS A 50 -9.63 -1.37 -5.99
N ILE A 51 -9.26 -2.14 -7.01
CA ILE A 51 -9.94 -3.40 -7.34
C ILE A 51 -9.75 -4.43 -6.24
N ILE A 52 -8.53 -4.56 -5.71
CA ILE A 52 -8.23 -5.51 -4.63
C ILE A 52 -9.01 -5.16 -3.36
N ILE A 53 -8.96 -3.90 -2.90
CA ILE A 53 -9.63 -3.49 -1.65
C ILE A 53 -11.16 -3.57 -1.74
N LYS A 54 -11.72 -3.47 -2.96
CA LYS A 54 -13.17 -3.59 -3.19
C LYS A 54 -13.65 -5.05 -3.08
N GLU A 55 -12.74 -6.00 -3.24
CA GLU A 55 -13.05 -7.43 -3.23
C GLU A 55 -12.53 -8.08 -1.95
N GLU A 56 -13.45 -8.35 -1.03
CA GLU A 56 -13.12 -8.95 0.26
C GLU A 56 -12.36 -10.28 0.11
N GLU A 57 -12.71 -11.11 -0.88
CA GLU A 57 -12.01 -12.37 -1.16
C GLU A 57 -10.54 -12.15 -1.54
N MET A 58 -10.23 -11.10 -2.34
CA MET A 58 -8.86 -10.77 -2.71
C MET A 58 -8.07 -10.24 -1.51
N MET A 59 -8.72 -9.46 -0.65
CA MET A 59 -8.14 -8.94 0.57
C MET A 59 -7.85 -10.07 1.56
N GLU A 60 -8.81 -10.96 1.79
CA GLU A 60 -8.61 -12.13 2.64
C GLU A 60 -7.46 -12.97 2.09
N GLU A 61 -7.42 -13.24 0.79
CA GLU A 61 -6.30 -13.96 0.18
C GLU A 61 -4.96 -13.24 0.40
N LEU A 62 -4.93 -11.92 0.25
CA LEU A 62 -3.73 -11.11 0.45
C LEU A 62 -3.22 -11.20 1.90
N PHE A 63 -4.07 -10.99 2.89
CA PHE A 63 -3.68 -11.01 4.31
C PHE A 63 -3.42 -12.44 4.82
N ARG A 64 -4.25 -13.40 4.41
CA ARG A 64 -4.17 -14.80 4.87
C ARG A 64 -3.03 -15.56 4.21
N LYS A 65 -2.85 -15.43 2.89
CA LYS A 65 -1.77 -16.10 2.15
C LYS A 65 -0.50 -15.26 2.05
N LYS A 66 -0.53 -14.00 2.48
CA LYS A 66 0.60 -13.04 2.40
C LYS A 66 1.14 -12.91 0.97
N LYS A 67 0.26 -13.07 -0.01
CA LYS A 67 0.58 -13.12 -1.45
C LYS A 67 -0.45 -12.33 -2.24
N LEU A 68 0.02 -11.62 -3.25
CA LEU A 68 -0.85 -10.88 -4.16
C LEU A 68 -1.74 -11.87 -4.95
N PRO A 69 -3.08 -11.71 -4.97
CA PRO A 69 -4.01 -12.62 -5.64
C PRO A 69 -3.99 -12.41 -7.17
N LEU A 70 -2.85 -12.70 -7.79
CA LEU A 70 -2.60 -12.46 -9.23
C LEU A 70 -3.69 -13.07 -10.12
N LYS A 71 -4.18 -14.27 -9.77
CA LYS A 71 -5.22 -14.97 -10.54
C LYS A 71 -6.54 -14.20 -10.61
N HIS A 72 -6.86 -13.45 -9.55
CA HIS A 72 -8.10 -12.66 -9.48
C HIS A 72 -7.90 -11.27 -10.10
N ILE A 73 -6.68 -10.73 -10.03
CA ILE A 73 -6.32 -9.42 -10.58
C ILE A 73 -6.15 -9.46 -12.10
N GLU A 74 -5.42 -10.45 -12.62
CA GLU A 74 -5.06 -10.60 -14.04
C GLU A 74 -6.24 -10.41 -15.02
N PRO A 75 -7.44 -11.00 -14.81
CA PRO A 75 -8.57 -10.78 -15.71
C PRO A 75 -9.23 -9.39 -15.55
N ARG A 76 -8.96 -8.66 -14.47
CA ARG A 76 -9.59 -7.36 -14.16
C ARG A 76 -8.72 -6.16 -14.55
N VAL A 77 -7.48 -6.39 -14.94
CA VAL A 77 -6.49 -5.32 -15.19
C VAL A 77 -5.85 -5.48 -16.55
N ARG A 78 -5.45 -4.36 -17.16
CA ARG A 78 -4.74 -4.37 -18.46
C ARG A 78 -3.24 -4.62 -18.34
N VAL A 79 -2.71 -4.70 -17.12
CA VAL A 79 -1.27 -4.89 -16.89
C VAL A 79 -0.87 -6.36 -16.97
N SER A 80 0.29 -6.64 -17.54
CA SER A 80 0.82 -8.00 -17.59
C SER A 80 1.16 -8.54 -16.20
N ARG A 81 1.08 -9.86 -16.02
CA ARG A 81 1.51 -10.53 -14.79
C ARG A 81 2.95 -10.18 -14.39
N LYS A 82 3.85 -9.98 -15.36
CA LYS A 82 5.24 -9.54 -15.11
C LYS A 82 5.31 -8.17 -14.45
N THR A 83 4.43 -7.25 -14.85
CA THR A 83 4.33 -5.90 -14.27
C THR A 83 3.80 -5.95 -12.84
N LEU A 84 2.78 -6.77 -12.59
CA LEU A 84 2.24 -7.00 -11.25
C LEU A 84 3.29 -7.60 -10.31
N GLU A 85 4.03 -8.61 -10.78
CA GLU A 85 5.08 -9.26 -9.99
C GLU A 85 6.23 -8.30 -9.69
N ARG A 86 6.61 -7.44 -10.64
CA ARG A 86 7.61 -6.39 -10.44
C ARG A 86 7.17 -5.42 -9.34
N HIS A 87 5.96 -4.88 -9.43
CA HIS A 87 5.45 -3.90 -8.47
C HIS A 87 4.69 -4.51 -7.29
N ARG A 88 4.81 -5.82 -7.05
CA ARG A 88 3.99 -6.53 -6.05
C ARG A 88 4.10 -5.92 -4.65
N LYS A 89 5.31 -5.50 -4.25
CA LYS A 89 5.57 -4.93 -2.93
C LYS A 89 4.85 -3.58 -2.77
N TYR A 90 4.86 -2.77 -3.83
CA TYR A 90 4.16 -1.49 -3.86
C TYR A 90 2.65 -1.67 -3.79
N ILE A 91 2.09 -2.61 -4.57
CA ILE A 91 0.65 -2.89 -4.57
C ILE A 91 0.20 -3.36 -3.18
N ILE A 92 0.92 -4.32 -2.57
CA ILE A 92 0.61 -4.81 -1.21
C ILE A 92 0.64 -3.68 -0.19
N ALA A 93 1.69 -2.86 -0.20
CA ALA A 93 1.82 -1.73 0.72
C ALA A 93 0.65 -0.73 0.56
N MET A 94 0.27 -0.42 -0.68
CA MET A 94 -0.87 0.45 -0.95
C MET A 94 -2.18 -0.18 -0.46
N CYS A 95 -2.42 -1.47 -0.73
CA CYS A 95 -3.61 -2.17 -0.20
C CYS A 95 -3.69 -2.06 1.33
N ILE A 96 -2.58 -2.25 2.03
CA ILE A 96 -2.54 -2.12 3.50
C ILE A 96 -2.88 -0.69 3.94
N ILE A 97 -2.31 0.32 3.27
CA ILE A 97 -2.58 1.75 3.57
C ILE A 97 -4.06 2.07 3.38
N PHE A 98 -4.65 1.68 2.25
CA PHE A 98 -6.05 1.95 1.95
C PHE A 98 -7.01 1.14 2.82
N ALA A 99 -6.64 -0.07 3.24
CA ALA A 99 -7.50 -0.93 4.05
C ALA A 99 -7.54 -0.53 5.54
N ASN A 100 -6.43 0.03 6.05
CA ASN A 100 -6.34 0.49 7.44
C ASN A 100 -6.58 2.01 7.56
N ASN A 101 -6.95 2.68 6.47
CA ASN A 101 -7.18 4.12 6.40
C ASN A 101 -6.03 4.96 7.01
N TYR A 102 -4.76 4.60 6.76
CA TYR A 102 -3.62 5.35 7.29
C TYR A 102 -3.50 6.72 6.63
N THR A 103 -4.13 7.71 7.25
CA THR A 103 -4.27 9.04 6.66
C THR A 103 -2.93 9.77 6.71
N TYR A 104 -2.19 9.67 7.83
CA TYR A 104 -0.89 10.34 7.97
C TYR A 104 0.19 9.75 7.05
N ILE A 105 0.15 8.44 6.80
CA ILE A 105 1.08 7.78 5.87
C ILE A 105 0.76 8.19 4.43
N LEU A 106 -0.53 8.25 4.08
CA LEU A 106 -0.98 8.68 2.77
C LEU A 106 -0.53 10.12 2.48
N ASP A 107 -0.70 11.04 3.44
CA ASP A 107 -0.27 12.44 3.33
C ASP A 107 1.26 12.54 3.16
N TYR A 108 2.01 11.77 3.94
CA TYR A 108 3.47 11.69 3.82
C TYR A 108 3.90 11.23 2.41
N ILE A 109 3.22 10.23 1.84
CA ILE A 109 3.52 9.72 0.49
C ILE A 109 3.12 10.72 -0.60
N ARG A 110 2.03 11.45 -0.40
CA ARG A 110 1.59 12.51 -1.32
C ARG A 110 2.53 13.72 -1.30
N GLY A 111 3.40 13.81 -0.30
CA GLY A 111 4.24 14.99 -0.09
C GLY A 111 3.41 16.19 0.32
N GLU A 112 2.17 15.96 0.79
CA GLU A 112 1.37 16.96 1.47
C GLU A 112 2.06 17.17 2.82
N LYS A 113 2.93 18.17 2.85
CA LYS A 113 3.47 18.67 4.09
C LYS A 113 2.28 19.16 4.91
N HIS A 114 1.91 18.39 5.92
CA HIS A 114 1.37 18.99 7.13
C HIS A 114 2.56 19.71 7.79
N ASP A 115 2.97 20.84 7.17
CA ASP A 115 3.73 21.86 7.86
C ASP A 115 2.80 22.39 8.96
N GLU A 116 3.36 22.42 10.16
CA GLU A 116 2.74 22.77 11.45
C GLU A 116 2.04 24.13 11.46
#